data_AF-A0A1B6FUT8-F1
#
_entry.id   AF-A0A1B6FUT8-F1
#
_cell.length_a   1.000
_cell.length_b   1.000
_cell.length_c   1.000
_cell.angle_alpha   90.00
_cell.angle_beta   90.00
_cell.angle_gamma   90.00
#
_symmetry.space_group_name_H-M   'P 1'
#
loop_
_entity.id
_entity.type
_entity.pdbx_description
1 polymer ?
#
loop_
_entity_poly.entity_id
_entity_poly.type
_entity_poly.pdbx_seq_one_letter_code
_entity_poly.pdbx_strand_id
1 'polypeptide(L)'
;MAPTGYLVLLLQLFCISLGLSVDSKELVDTKVTNCSSVKPIFVPKNISNNIPDFPVDGSRLSICRSRHSCCTPDMEDALHSRVRRDFQSLLHHSSQTVQGLLYTTATTLQNHVTLLARSSENKTLTLFSEAYPRMFTVAHEPISSLYQSLLVYLNRSDPSLQLPSSIPSGDAGRLQQLVLDFFAKLFPLVYHQAVNLHAMDFTEEYKVCLRKAFPEILPFSDFPREIALDIAKTFEETKVLLEALLLGADILNTTDQLMVSTSSSGLDNCYEALLRLHYCPRCQGLPVSI
;
A
#
# COMPACT_ATOMS: atom_id res chain seq x y z
N MET A 1 -8.74 5.72 18.24
CA MET A 1 -7.88 4.71 18.90
C MET A 1 -6.81 4.31 17.89
N ALA A 2 -5.54 4.51 18.21
CA ALA A 2 -4.47 4.59 17.22
C ALA A 2 -4.10 3.21 16.61
N PRO A 3 -4.17 3.03 15.28
CA PRO A 3 -3.78 1.79 14.60
C PRO A 3 -2.26 1.55 14.58
N THR A 4 -1.45 2.55 14.96
CA THR A 4 0.01 2.47 15.01
C THR A 4 0.53 1.54 16.12
N GLY A 5 -0.23 1.35 17.21
CA GLY A 5 0.18 0.48 18.32
C GLY A 5 0.16 -1.01 17.98
N TYR A 6 -0.77 -1.45 17.13
CA TYR A 6 -0.94 -2.86 16.79
C TYR A 6 0.19 -3.40 15.91
N LEU A 7 0.68 -2.60 14.97
CA LEU A 7 1.77 -3.01 14.07
C LEU A 7 3.10 -3.13 14.82
N VAL A 8 3.37 -2.19 15.73
CA VAL A 8 4.54 -2.25 16.64
C VAL A 8 4.45 -3.50 17.52
N LEU A 9 3.27 -3.82 18.06
CA LEU A 9 3.05 -5.03 18.85
C LEU A 9 3.30 -6.31 18.04
N LEU A 10 2.86 -6.38 16.78
CA LEU A 10 3.09 -7.55 15.93
C LEU A 10 4.57 -7.74 15.56
N LEU A 11 5.29 -6.65 15.28
CA LEU A 11 6.73 -6.67 15.02
C LEU A 11 7.53 -7.06 16.28
N GLN A 12 7.11 -6.56 17.46
CA GLN A 12 7.67 -6.96 18.75
C GLN A 12 7.42 -8.44 19.01
N LEU A 13 6.21 -8.95 18.77
CA LEU A 13 5.86 -10.37 18.94
C LEU A 13 6.68 -11.29 18.00
N PHE A 14 6.88 -10.88 16.74
CA PHE A 14 7.76 -11.60 15.81
C PHE A 14 9.20 -11.63 16.33
N CYS A 15 9.73 -10.51 16.82
CA CYS A 15 11.07 -10.45 17.40
C CYS A 15 11.20 -11.26 18.71
N ILE A 16 10.17 -11.27 19.56
CA ILE A 16 10.12 -12.08 20.78
C ILE A 16 10.11 -13.57 20.43
N SER A 17 9.37 -13.98 19.38
CA SER A 17 9.33 -15.36 18.92
C SER A 17 10.69 -15.86 18.39
N LEU A 18 11.49 -14.98 17.81
CA LEU A 18 12.88 -15.26 17.42
C LEU A 18 13.85 -15.22 18.63
N GLY A 19 13.58 -14.38 19.63
CA GLY A 19 14.39 -14.24 20.84
C GLY A 19 14.16 -15.31 21.92
N LEU A 20 13.13 -16.16 21.80
CA LEU A 20 12.84 -17.24 22.75
C LEU A 20 13.76 -18.46 22.62
N SER A 21 14.79 -18.39 21.78
CA SER A 21 15.75 -19.47 21.58
C SER A 21 17.10 -19.14 22.23
N VAL A 22 17.36 -19.78 23.37
CA VAL A 22 18.69 -20.07 23.95
C VAL A 22 19.33 -18.94 24.81
N ASP A 23 18.91 -18.81 26.07
CA ASP A 23 19.80 -18.37 27.16
C ASP A 23 20.47 -19.61 27.78
N SER A 24 21.44 -20.20 27.07
CA SER A 24 22.36 -21.16 27.68
C SER A 24 23.53 -20.38 28.27
N LYS A 25 23.61 -20.31 29.60
CA LYS A 25 24.70 -19.66 30.37
C LYS A 25 26.07 -20.33 30.26
N GLU A 26 26.23 -21.32 29.39
CA GLU A 26 27.47 -22.08 29.24
C GLU A 26 28.40 -21.42 28.21
N LEU A 27 29.67 -21.23 28.56
CA LEU A 27 30.68 -20.82 27.59
C LEU A 27 30.87 -21.98 26.61
N VAL A 28 30.79 -21.69 25.31
CA VAL A 28 31.11 -22.67 24.28
C VAL A 28 32.61 -22.94 24.33
N ASP A 29 33.00 -24.15 24.72
CA ASP A 29 34.41 -24.59 24.75
C ASP A 29 34.80 -25.27 23.43
N THR A 30 34.69 -24.50 22.34
CA THR A 30 35.29 -24.91 21.06
C THR A 30 36.79 -24.65 21.12
N LYS A 31 37.59 -25.70 20.94
CA LYS A 31 39.05 -25.60 20.86
C LYS A 31 39.46 -24.98 19.53
N VAL A 32 39.38 -23.65 19.44
CA VAL A 32 39.87 -22.89 18.29
C VAL A 32 41.40 -22.93 18.32
N THR A 33 42.02 -23.28 17.19
CA THR A 33 43.49 -23.40 17.09
C THR A 33 44.11 -22.37 16.15
N ASN A 34 43.34 -21.77 15.25
CA ASN A 34 43.80 -20.78 14.28
C ASN A 34 42.63 -19.89 13.83
N CYS A 35 42.89 -18.59 13.61
CA CYS A 35 41.92 -17.62 13.11
C CYS A 35 42.06 -17.31 11.61
N SER A 36 43.03 -17.92 10.93
CA SER A 36 43.31 -17.73 9.50
C SER A 36 42.10 -18.02 8.62
N SER A 37 41.27 -19.01 8.99
CA SER A 37 40.10 -19.41 8.21
C SER A 37 38.97 -18.38 8.23
N VAL A 38 38.93 -17.47 9.21
CA VAL A 38 37.89 -16.43 9.35
C VAL A 38 38.36 -15.04 8.96
N LYS A 39 39.68 -14.81 8.84
CA LYS A 39 40.27 -13.56 8.35
C LYS A 39 39.67 -13.07 7.01
N PRO A 40 39.44 -13.93 5.99
CA PRO A 40 38.85 -13.50 4.72
C PRO A 40 37.44 -12.93 4.83
N ILE A 41 36.75 -13.12 5.96
CA ILE A 41 35.38 -12.63 6.20
C ILE A 41 35.42 -11.24 6.83
N PHE A 42 36.36 -11.00 7.74
CA PHE A 42 36.47 -9.74 8.49
C PHE A 42 37.19 -8.64 7.70
N VAL A 43 38.23 -9.00 6.93
CA VAL A 43 39.02 -8.06 6.11
C VAL A 43 38.15 -7.25 5.13
N PRO A 44 37.33 -7.85 4.25
CA PRO A 44 36.53 -7.08 3.28
C PRO A 44 35.42 -6.26 3.95
N LYS A 45 35.05 -6.57 5.19
CA LYS A 45 34.06 -5.84 5.98
C LYS A 45 34.66 -4.68 6.79
N ASN A 46 35.98 -4.51 6.76
CA ASN A 46 36.74 -3.49 7.48
C ASN A 46 36.38 -3.42 8.98
N ILE A 47 36.29 -4.60 9.62
CA ILE A 47 35.86 -4.72 11.03
C ILE A 47 36.92 -4.24 12.00
N SER A 48 38.20 -4.53 11.72
CA SER A 48 39.34 -4.09 12.52
C SER A 48 40.61 -4.21 11.69
N ASN A 49 41.59 -3.32 11.96
CA ASN A 49 42.93 -3.39 11.36
C ASN A 49 43.78 -4.51 11.99
N ASN A 50 43.41 -4.99 13.18
CA ASN A 50 44.19 -5.93 13.98
C ASN A 50 43.38 -7.21 14.22
N ILE A 51 43.15 -8.00 13.17
CA ILE A 51 42.50 -9.31 13.28
C ILE A 51 43.50 -10.33 13.82
N PRO A 52 43.24 -11.00 14.97
CA PRO A 52 44.18 -11.96 15.56
C PRO A 52 44.54 -13.11 14.60
N ASP A 53 45.82 -13.49 14.58
CA ASP A 53 46.29 -14.72 13.92
C ASP A 53 45.92 -15.98 14.71
N PHE A 54 45.92 -15.86 16.05
CA PHE A 54 45.63 -16.93 16.99
C PHE A 54 44.47 -16.53 17.92
N PRO A 55 43.76 -17.50 18.52
CA PRO A 55 42.67 -17.23 19.45
C PRO A 55 43.14 -16.42 20.66
N VAL A 56 42.35 -15.41 21.03
CA VAL A 56 42.52 -14.60 22.23
C VAL A 56 41.51 -15.02 23.30
N ASP A 57 41.72 -14.52 24.52
CA ASP A 57 40.75 -14.70 25.62
C ASP A 57 39.42 -14.00 25.28
N GLY A 58 38.40 -14.82 25.03
CA GLY A 58 37.05 -14.35 24.69
C GLY A 58 36.15 -14.15 25.92
N SER A 59 36.66 -14.30 27.14
CA SER A 59 35.88 -14.14 28.39
C SER A 59 35.26 -12.75 28.56
N ARG A 60 35.80 -11.75 27.85
CA ARG A 60 35.32 -10.36 27.84
C ARG A 60 34.23 -10.09 26.80
N LEU A 61 33.86 -11.07 25.99
CA LEU A 61 32.81 -10.95 24.98
C LEU A 61 31.44 -11.07 25.62
N SER A 62 30.61 -10.07 25.38
CA SER A 62 29.28 -9.92 25.96
C SER A 62 28.24 -10.83 25.28
N ILE A 63 28.34 -11.00 23.96
CA ILE A 63 27.33 -11.64 23.12
C ILE A 63 27.79 -13.02 22.64
N CYS A 64 29.00 -13.12 22.08
CA CYS A 64 29.54 -14.33 21.44
C CYS A 64 30.14 -15.38 22.38
N ARG A 65 30.24 -15.07 23.68
CA ARG A 65 30.58 -15.94 24.82
C ARG A 65 31.36 -17.23 24.44
N SER A 66 32.67 -17.09 24.23
CA SER A 66 33.60 -18.19 23.95
C SER A 66 34.87 -18.01 24.79
N ARG A 67 35.48 -19.10 25.30
CA ARG A 67 36.76 -19.01 26.04
C ARG A 67 37.94 -18.68 25.13
N HIS A 68 37.95 -19.27 23.94
CA HIS A 68 38.95 -19.02 22.90
C HIS A 68 38.25 -18.40 21.69
N SER A 69 38.60 -17.15 21.34
CA SER A 69 37.90 -16.39 20.30
C SER A 69 38.85 -15.74 19.30
N CYS A 70 38.42 -15.66 18.04
CA CYS A 70 39.06 -14.90 16.98
C CYS A 70 38.57 -13.44 16.89
N CYS A 71 37.76 -13.00 17.86
CA CYS A 71 37.25 -11.62 17.97
C CYS A 71 37.67 -11.00 19.30
N THR A 72 38.09 -9.74 19.26
CA THR A 72 38.25 -8.88 20.46
C THR A 72 36.93 -8.19 20.82
N PRO A 73 36.81 -7.58 22.02
CA PRO A 73 35.64 -6.77 22.37
C PRO A 73 35.36 -5.66 21.35
N ASP A 74 36.39 -4.94 20.90
CA ASP A 74 36.24 -3.91 19.85
C ASP A 74 35.69 -4.49 18.54
N MET A 75 36.10 -5.71 18.18
CA MET A 75 35.55 -6.40 17.01
C MET A 75 34.09 -6.80 17.24
N GLU A 76 33.71 -7.25 18.43
CA GLU A 76 32.32 -7.58 18.77
C GLU A 76 31.41 -6.35 18.67
N ASP A 77 31.85 -5.20 19.18
CA ASP A 77 31.11 -3.93 19.08
C ASP A 77 30.98 -3.43 17.63
N ALA A 78 32.06 -3.55 16.85
CA ALA A 78 32.06 -3.22 15.43
C ALA A 78 31.12 -4.14 14.63
N LEU A 79 31.12 -5.45 14.93
CA LEU A 79 30.24 -6.44 14.33
C LEU A 79 28.78 -6.23 14.74
N HIS A 80 28.51 -5.88 16.00
CA HIS A 80 27.17 -5.54 16.47
C HIS A 80 26.61 -4.34 15.71
N SER A 81 27.41 -3.28 15.59
CA SER A 81 27.07 -2.10 14.79
C SER A 81 26.88 -2.42 13.31
N ARG A 82 27.65 -3.39 12.77
CA ARG A 82 27.54 -3.85 11.39
C ARG A 82 26.23 -4.60 11.14
N VAL A 83 25.90 -5.57 12.00
CA VAL A 83 24.64 -6.33 11.94
C VAL A 83 23.44 -5.37 11.96
N ARG A 84 23.46 -4.39 12.86
CA ARG A 84 22.39 -3.38 12.95
C ARG A 84 22.21 -2.65 11.63
N ARG A 85 23.29 -2.12 11.05
CA ARG A 85 23.24 -1.40 9.76
C ARG A 85 22.81 -2.29 8.60
N ASP A 86 23.37 -3.49 8.50
CA ASP A 86 23.05 -4.44 7.41
C ASP A 86 21.55 -4.81 7.48
N PHE A 87 21.01 -5.10 8.67
CA PHE A 87 19.59 -5.41 8.87
C PHE A 87 18.68 -4.21 8.56
N GLN A 88 19.00 -3.02 9.08
CA GLN A 88 18.25 -1.80 8.78
C GLN A 88 18.24 -1.50 7.28
N SER A 89 19.38 -1.65 6.60
CA SER A 89 19.48 -1.45 5.16
C SER A 89 18.63 -2.45 4.36
N LEU A 90 18.61 -3.72 4.77
CA LEU A 90 17.79 -4.75 4.12
C LEU A 90 16.30 -4.47 4.29
N LEU A 91 15.86 -4.14 5.51
CA LEU A 91 14.48 -3.78 5.78
C LEU A 91 14.05 -2.55 4.99
N HIS A 92 14.88 -1.51 4.98
CA HIS A 92 14.63 -0.28 4.24
C HIS A 92 14.45 -0.54 2.76
N HIS A 93 15.39 -1.30 2.16
CA HIS A 93 15.31 -1.64 0.74
C HIS A 93 14.07 -2.47 0.41
N SER A 94 13.73 -3.45 1.25
CA SER A 94 12.53 -4.26 1.09
C SER A 94 11.26 -3.42 1.21
N SER A 95 11.20 -2.52 2.20
CA SER A 95 10.07 -1.63 2.44
C SER A 95 9.84 -0.70 1.25
N GLN A 96 10.90 -0.04 0.76
CA GLN A 96 10.84 0.83 -0.41
C GLN A 96 10.39 0.11 -1.67
N THR A 97 10.85 -1.13 -1.87
CA THR A 97 10.45 -1.93 -3.04
C THR A 97 8.95 -2.21 -3.03
N VAL A 98 8.41 -2.66 -1.90
CA VAL A 98 6.96 -2.94 -1.77
C VAL A 98 6.15 -1.65 -1.84
N GLN A 99 6.60 -0.58 -1.18
CA GLN A 99 5.96 0.73 -1.24
C GLN A 99 5.86 1.24 -2.68
N GLY A 100 6.95 1.17 -3.45
CA GLY A 100 6.97 1.55 -4.86
C GLY A 100 5.99 0.74 -5.69
N LEU A 101 5.92 -0.58 -5.46
CA LEU A 101 4.96 -1.45 -6.15
C LEU A 101 3.49 -1.07 -5.83
N LEU A 102 3.18 -0.80 -4.56
CA LEU A 102 1.83 -0.39 -4.16
C LEU A 102 1.41 0.95 -4.78
N TYR A 103 2.30 1.95 -4.73
CA TYR A 103 2.03 3.27 -5.30
C TYR A 103 1.86 3.22 -6.82
N THR A 104 2.76 2.51 -7.51
CA THR A 104 2.69 2.35 -8.96
C THR A 104 1.46 1.56 -9.40
N THR A 105 1.07 0.52 -8.66
CA THR A 105 -0.15 -0.24 -8.92
C THR A 105 -1.40 0.64 -8.75
N ALA A 106 -1.47 1.42 -7.67
CA ALA A 106 -2.58 2.36 -7.44
C ALA A 106 -2.67 3.39 -8.56
N THR A 107 -1.54 3.98 -8.95
CA THR A 107 -1.45 4.97 -10.04
C THR A 107 -1.90 4.36 -11.38
N THR A 108 -1.41 3.17 -11.72
CA THR A 108 -1.80 2.47 -12.95
C THR A 108 -3.28 2.14 -12.98
N LEU A 109 -3.83 1.66 -11.87
CA LEU A 109 -5.26 1.37 -11.76
C LEU A 109 -6.11 2.64 -11.95
N GLN A 110 -5.78 3.73 -11.24
CA GLN A 110 -6.51 5.00 -11.36
C GLN A 110 -6.46 5.54 -12.79
N ASN A 111 -5.29 5.51 -13.43
CA ASN A 111 -5.14 5.93 -14.82
C ASN A 111 -5.96 5.07 -15.76
N HIS A 112 -5.93 3.74 -15.58
CA HIS A 112 -6.67 2.82 -16.42
C HIS A 112 -8.19 3.06 -16.35
N VAL A 113 -8.75 3.18 -15.13
CA VAL A 113 -10.19 3.43 -14.95
C VAL A 113 -10.58 4.81 -15.46
N THR A 114 -9.73 5.82 -15.26
CA THR A 114 -9.95 7.17 -15.82
C THR A 114 -10.02 7.15 -17.35
N LEU A 115 -9.11 6.42 -18.00
CA LEU A 115 -9.10 6.26 -19.45
C LEU A 115 -10.34 5.50 -19.95
N LEU A 116 -10.76 4.45 -19.26
CA LEU A 116 -11.99 3.71 -19.59
C LEU A 116 -13.23 4.61 -19.47
N ALA A 117 -13.35 5.38 -18.40
CA ALA A 117 -14.45 6.31 -18.19
C ALA A 117 -14.51 7.38 -19.30
N ARG A 118 -13.38 8.00 -19.65
CA ARG A 118 -13.30 8.97 -20.75
C ARG A 118 -13.61 8.35 -22.11
N SER A 119 -13.13 7.14 -22.35
CA SER A 119 -13.44 6.40 -23.59
C SER A 119 -14.93 6.09 -23.69
N SER A 120 -15.55 5.69 -22.57
CA SER A 120 -16.98 5.43 -22.48
C SER A 120 -17.81 6.70 -22.69
N GLU A 121 -17.40 7.83 -22.11
CA GLU A 121 -18.03 9.14 -22.35
C GLU A 121 -18.00 9.50 -23.84
N ASN A 122 -16.81 9.44 -24.46
CA ASN A 122 -16.64 9.78 -25.86
C ASN A 122 -17.50 8.88 -26.76
N LYS A 123 -17.49 7.55 -26.53
CA LYS A 123 -18.36 6.61 -27.27
C LYS A 123 -19.85 6.93 -27.08
N THR A 124 -20.26 7.31 -25.87
CA THR A 124 -21.65 7.69 -25.59
C THR A 124 -22.02 8.95 -26.37
N LEU A 125 -21.18 9.98 -26.34
CA LEU A 125 -21.39 11.22 -27.09
C LEU A 125 -21.42 10.97 -28.60
N THR A 126 -20.50 10.15 -29.13
CA THR A 126 -20.49 9.76 -30.55
C THR A 126 -21.79 9.08 -30.94
N LEU A 127 -22.25 8.09 -30.16
CA LEU A 127 -23.52 7.40 -30.40
C LEU A 127 -24.69 8.39 -30.44
N PHE A 128 -24.77 9.32 -29.50
CA PHE A 128 -25.83 10.35 -29.51
C PHE A 128 -25.71 11.27 -30.72
N SER A 129 -24.50 11.64 -31.14
CA SER A 129 -24.30 12.50 -32.31
C SER A 129 -24.69 11.82 -33.63
N GLU A 130 -24.46 10.51 -33.75
CA GLU A 130 -24.69 9.75 -34.98
C GLU A 130 -26.11 9.17 -35.05
N ALA A 131 -26.57 8.52 -33.98
CA ALA A 131 -27.86 7.84 -33.95
C ALA A 131 -29.02 8.78 -33.54
N TYR A 132 -28.72 9.83 -32.76
CA TYR A 132 -29.73 10.75 -32.22
C TYR A 132 -29.37 12.24 -32.40
N PRO A 133 -29.12 12.74 -33.63
CA PRO A 133 -28.55 14.08 -33.84
C PRO A 133 -29.40 15.22 -33.25
N ARG A 134 -30.73 15.06 -33.25
CA ARG A 134 -31.68 16.03 -32.66
C ARG A 134 -31.60 16.09 -31.13
N MET A 135 -31.14 15.03 -30.49
CA MET A 135 -31.04 14.89 -29.03
C MET A 135 -29.66 15.29 -28.50
N PHE A 136 -28.63 15.27 -29.36
CA PHE A 136 -27.23 15.41 -28.95
C PHE A 136 -26.96 16.67 -28.12
N THR A 137 -27.45 17.83 -28.55
CA THR A 137 -27.21 19.11 -27.87
C THR A 137 -27.78 19.15 -26.45
N VAL A 138 -28.91 18.48 -26.23
CA VAL A 138 -29.60 18.44 -24.93
C VAL A 138 -29.05 17.32 -24.04
N ALA A 139 -28.64 16.19 -24.64
CA ALA A 139 -28.08 15.05 -23.91
C ALA A 139 -26.62 15.27 -23.47
N HIS A 140 -25.88 16.18 -24.13
CA HIS A 140 -24.46 16.39 -23.88
C HIS A 140 -24.15 16.76 -22.42
N GLU A 141 -24.85 17.75 -21.83
CA GLU A 141 -24.58 18.17 -20.45
C GLU A 141 -24.85 17.04 -19.44
N PRO A 142 -26.00 16.34 -19.48
CA PRO A 142 -26.23 15.21 -18.57
C PRO A 142 -25.18 14.11 -18.67
N ILE A 143 -24.73 13.78 -19.89
CA ILE A 143 -23.69 12.78 -20.12
C ILE A 143 -22.37 13.23 -19.48
N SER A 144 -21.88 14.41 -19.82
CA SER A 144 -20.60 14.89 -19.27
C SER A 144 -20.66 15.11 -17.76
N SER A 145 -21.79 15.56 -17.23
CA SER A 145 -22.02 15.72 -15.79
C SER A 145 -21.89 14.40 -15.02
N LEU A 146 -22.45 13.30 -15.56
CA LEU A 146 -22.34 11.97 -14.97
C LEU A 146 -20.88 11.50 -14.93
N TYR A 147 -20.20 11.50 -16.08
CA TYR A 147 -18.80 11.03 -16.16
C TYR A 147 -17.85 11.88 -15.33
N GLN A 148 -18.03 13.20 -15.32
CA GLN A 148 -17.25 14.10 -14.47
C GLN A 148 -17.46 13.77 -12.98
N SER A 149 -18.70 13.52 -12.55
CA SER A 149 -19.00 13.16 -11.16
C SER A 149 -18.36 11.83 -10.74
N LEU A 150 -18.37 10.84 -11.63
CA LEU A 150 -17.72 9.54 -11.44
C LEU A 150 -16.19 9.66 -11.35
N LEU A 151 -15.57 10.49 -12.20
CA LEU A 151 -14.13 10.76 -12.17
C LEU A 151 -13.71 11.54 -10.92
N VAL A 152 -14.50 12.53 -10.50
CA VAL A 152 -14.27 13.27 -9.26
C VAL A 152 -14.32 12.33 -8.05
N TYR A 153 -15.22 11.34 -8.05
CA TYR A 153 -15.28 10.34 -6.99
C TYR A 153 -14.01 9.46 -6.91
N LEU A 154 -13.45 9.07 -8.06
CA LEU A 154 -12.22 8.27 -8.11
C LEU A 154 -10.97 9.08 -7.71
N ASN A 155 -10.97 10.38 -7.98
CA ASN A 155 -9.86 11.25 -7.60
C ASN A 155 -9.70 11.25 -6.07
N ARG A 156 -8.45 11.14 -5.62
CA ARG A 156 -8.12 11.38 -4.22
C ARG A 156 -8.13 12.89 -4.01
N SER A 157 -8.93 13.38 -3.08
CA SER A 157 -8.84 14.75 -2.58
C SER A 157 -7.46 14.92 -1.96
N ASP A 158 -6.56 15.63 -2.65
CA ASP A 158 -5.21 16.05 -2.25
C ASP A 158 -4.34 15.00 -1.48
N PRO A 159 -3.23 14.52 -2.05
CA PRO A 159 -2.28 13.65 -1.34
C PRO A 159 -1.67 14.28 -0.07
N SER A 160 -1.81 15.58 0.14
CA SER A 160 -1.38 16.30 1.36
C SER A 160 -2.46 16.44 2.44
N LEU A 161 -3.74 16.17 2.12
CA LEU A 161 -4.82 16.18 3.10
C LEU A 161 -4.82 14.84 3.86
N GLN A 162 -4.88 14.95 5.18
CA GLN A 162 -4.78 13.84 6.12
C GLN A 162 -5.71 12.68 5.75
N LEU A 163 -5.13 11.47 5.87
CA LEU A 163 -5.72 10.14 5.73
C LEU A 163 -7.25 10.13 6.00
N PRO A 164 -8.07 9.60 5.08
CA PRO A 164 -9.38 9.11 5.47
C PRO A 164 -9.17 8.04 6.56
N SER A 165 -9.78 8.25 7.73
CA SER A 165 -9.71 7.33 8.88
C SER A 165 -10.38 5.97 8.63
N SER A 166 -10.98 5.79 7.45
CA SER A 166 -11.64 4.56 7.00
C SER A 166 -11.62 4.46 5.48
N ILE A 167 -11.57 3.23 4.97
CA ILE A 167 -11.86 2.92 3.58
C ILE A 167 -13.31 3.35 3.31
N PRO A 168 -13.60 4.20 2.30
CA PRO A 168 -14.96 4.62 1.99
C PRO A 168 -15.82 3.38 1.72
N SER A 169 -16.75 3.11 2.63
CA SER A 169 -17.71 2.02 2.54
C SER A 169 -19.08 2.63 2.86
N GLY A 170 -19.93 2.77 1.86
CA GLY A 170 -21.23 3.44 2.01
C GLY A 170 -21.52 4.54 0.99
N ASP A 171 -20.64 4.78 0.02
CA ASP A 171 -20.87 5.73 -1.08
C ASP A 171 -21.79 5.16 -2.16
N ALA A 172 -22.07 3.84 -2.14
CA ALA A 172 -22.92 3.16 -3.12
C ALA A 172 -24.27 3.87 -3.34
N GLY A 173 -24.94 4.31 -2.27
CA GLY A 173 -26.22 5.02 -2.40
C GLY A 173 -26.09 6.34 -3.15
N ARG A 174 -25.03 7.10 -2.89
CA ARG A 174 -24.75 8.37 -3.58
C ARG A 174 -24.42 8.15 -5.06
N LEU A 175 -23.61 7.13 -5.36
CA LEU A 175 -23.27 6.76 -6.74
C LEU A 175 -24.50 6.29 -7.52
N GLN A 176 -25.38 5.51 -6.90
CA GLN A 176 -26.65 5.12 -7.51
C GLN A 176 -27.50 6.35 -7.85
N GLN A 177 -27.60 7.32 -6.94
CA GLN A 177 -28.36 8.55 -7.19
C GLN A 177 -27.79 9.36 -8.37
N LEU A 178 -26.47 9.44 -8.54
CA LEU A 178 -25.87 10.12 -9.70
C LEU A 178 -26.34 9.52 -11.03
N VAL A 179 -26.42 8.18 -11.10
CA VAL A 179 -26.87 7.46 -12.29
C VAL A 179 -28.38 7.64 -12.49
N LEU A 180 -29.18 7.55 -11.43
CA LEU A 180 -30.63 7.75 -11.51
C LEU A 180 -30.99 9.19 -11.91
N ASP A 181 -30.29 10.19 -11.38
CA ASP A 181 -30.45 11.60 -11.75
C ASP A 181 -30.12 11.84 -13.23
N PHE A 182 -29.11 11.14 -13.76
CA PHE A 182 -28.80 11.16 -15.19
C PHE A 182 -29.97 10.65 -16.03
N PHE A 183 -30.56 9.50 -15.69
CA PHE A 183 -31.71 8.98 -16.42
C PHE A 183 -32.96 9.86 -16.25
N ALA A 184 -33.18 10.43 -15.06
CA ALA A 184 -34.25 11.38 -14.83
C ALA A 184 -34.10 12.62 -15.73
N LYS A 185 -32.87 13.17 -15.87
CA LYS A 185 -32.59 14.30 -16.78
C LYS A 185 -32.82 13.94 -18.25
N LEU A 186 -32.56 12.70 -18.66
CA LEU A 186 -32.79 12.22 -20.03
C LEU A 186 -34.26 11.92 -20.33
N PHE A 187 -35.09 11.64 -19.31
CA PHE A 187 -36.47 11.23 -19.54
C PHE A 187 -37.30 12.23 -20.36
N PRO A 188 -37.34 13.55 -20.07
CA PRO A 188 -38.09 14.50 -20.88
C PRO A 188 -37.70 14.48 -22.36
N LEU A 189 -36.41 14.27 -22.64
CA LEU A 189 -35.86 14.22 -23.98
C LEU A 189 -36.32 12.98 -24.74
N VAL A 190 -36.23 11.81 -24.10
CA VAL A 190 -36.68 10.53 -24.69
C VAL A 190 -38.19 10.51 -24.87
N TYR A 191 -38.94 11.04 -23.90
CA TYR A 191 -40.39 11.15 -23.98
C TYR A 191 -40.84 12.09 -25.11
N HIS A 192 -40.18 13.24 -25.27
CA HIS A 192 -40.48 14.16 -26.39
C HIS A 192 -40.32 13.45 -27.73
N GLN A 193 -39.22 12.71 -27.89
CA GLN A 193 -38.94 11.98 -29.12
C GLN A 193 -39.91 10.82 -29.36
N ALA A 194 -40.33 10.10 -28.32
CA ALA A 194 -41.25 8.97 -28.46
C ALA A 194 -42.67 9.41 -28.83
N VAL A 195 -43.14 10.55 -28.29
CA VAL A 195 -44.57 10.92 -28.34
C VAL A 195 -44.84 12.15 -29.22
N ASN A 196 -43.87 13.04 -29.41
CA ASN A 196 -44.07 14.37 -30.03
C ASN A 196 -42.93 14.77 -30.99
N LEU A 197 -42.46 13.83 -31.83
CA LEU A 197 -41.32 13.95 -32.75
C LEU A 197 -41.36 15.15 -33.73
N HIS A 198 -42.54 15.74 -33.96
CA HIS A 198 -42.76 16.86 -34.89
C HIS A 198 -43.36 18.11 -34.23
N ALA A 199 -43.53 18.11 -32.90
CA ALA A 199 -44.10 19.24 -32.17
C ALA A 199 -42.99 20.14 -31.58
N MET A 200 -43.39 21.34 -31.16
CA MET A 200 -42.54 22.21 -30.34
C MET A 200 -42.05 21.46 -29.09
N ASP A 201 -40.87 21.84 -28.59
CA ASP A 201 -40.33 21.30 -27.35
C ASP A 201 -41.29 21.55 -26.17
N PHE A 202 -41.20 20.70 -25.15
CA PHE A 202 -41.97 20.88 -23.92
C PHE A 202 -41.53 22.14 -23.17
N THR A 203 -42.45 22.77 -22.43
CA THR A 203 -42.08 23.84 -21.51
C THR A 203 -41.20 23.30 -20.38
N GLU A 204 -40.36 24.15 -19.79
CA GLU A 204 -39.48 23.72 -18.69
C GLU A 204 -40.27 23.20 -17.48
N GLU A 205 -41.45 23.76 -17.19
CA GLU A 205 -42.32 23.29 -16.11
C GLU A 205 -42.79 21.84 -16.37
N TYR A 206 -43.12 21.52 -17.63
CA TYR A 206 -43.50 20.17 -18.02
C TYR A 206 -42.31 19.21 -17.96
N LYS A 207 -41.12 19.63 -18.38
CA LYS A 207 -39.89 18.83 -18.23
C LYS A 207 -39.56 18.55 -16.76
N VAL A 208 -39.72 19.53 -15.86
CA VAL A 208 -39.55 19.33 -14.41
C VAL A 208 -40.59 18.34 -13.88
N CYS A 209 -41.84 18.42 -14.33
CA CYS A 209 -42.88 17.46 -13.98
C CYS A 209 -42.49 16.03 -14.41
N LEU A 210 -42.05 15.86 -15.66
CA LEU A 210 -41.58 14.57 -16.17
C LEU A 210 -40.40 14.03 -15.34
N ARG A 211 -39.38 14.85 -15.04
CA ARG A 211 -38.25 14.43 -14.18
C ARG A 211 -38.72 13.93 -12.81
N LYS A 212 -39.72 14.58 -12.20
CA LYS A 212 -40.30 14.15 -10.91
C LYS A 212 -41.11 12.87 -11.01
N ALA A 213 -41.78 12.64 -12.15
CA ALA A 213 -42.57 11.43 -12.41
C ALA A 213 -41.72 10.24 -12.87
N PHE A 214 -40.42 10.43 -13.13
CA PHE A 214 -39.47 9.38 -13.52
C PHE A 214 -39.57 8.06 -12.71
N PRO A 215 -39.54 8.06 -11.37
CA PRO A 215 -39.60 6.83 -10.58
C PRO A 215 -40.95 6.09 -10.68
N GLU A 216 -42.02 6.77 -11.09
CA GLU A 216 -43.35 6.20 -11.22
C GLU A 216 -43.62 5.69 -12.65
N ILE A 217 -43.15 6.42 -13.66
CA ILE A 217 -43.40 6.12 -15.08
C ILE A 217 -42.48 5.01 -15.61
N LEU A 218 -41.27 4.86 -15.05
CA LEU A 218 -40.28 3.86 -15.48
C LEU A 218 -40.06 3.83 -17.01
N PRO A 219 -39.71 4.98 -17.63
CA PRO A 219 -39.63 5.11 -19.09
C PRO A 219 -38.55 4.26 -19.75
N PHE A 220 -37.57 3.81 -18.98
CA PHE A 220 -36.49 2.92 -19.39
C PHE A 220 -36.62 1.53 -18.76
N SER A 221 -37.81 1.19 -18.25
CA SER A 221 -38.03 -0.02 -17.45
C SER A 221 -37.08 -0.07 -16.24
N ASP A 222 -36.61 -1.26 -15.86
CA ASP A 222 -35.72 -1.47 -14.71
C ASP A 222 -34.24 -1.15 -14.99
N PHE A 223 -33.88 -0.92 -16.26
CA PHE A 223 -32.50 -0.71 -16.68
C PHE A 223 -31.74 0.38 -15.90
N PRO A 224 -32.29 1.59 -15.64
CA PRO A 224 -31.61 2.61 -14.85
C PRO A 224 -31.22 2.13 -13.44
N ARG A 225 -32.04 1.27 -12.83
CA ARG A 225 -31.78 0.73 -11.49
C ARG A 225 -30.67 -0.31 -11.54
N GLU A 226 -30.70 -1.20 -12.52
CA GLU A 226 -29.67 -2.24 -12.71
C GLU A 226 -28.30 -1.61 -12.97
N ILE A 227 -28.20 -0.70 -13.94
CA ILE A 227 -26.92 -0.06 -14.26
C ILE A 227 -26.43 0.86 -13.14
N ALA A 228 -27.33 1.47 -12.36
CA ALA A 228 -26.95 2.24 -11.18
C ALA A 228 -26.29 1.36 -10.11
N LEU A 229 -26.80 0.14 -9.88
CA LEU A 229 -26.19 -0.82 -8.96
C LEU A 229 -24.80 -1.25 -9.45
N ASP A 230 -24.67 -1.59 -10.73
CA ASP A 230 -23.40 -2.05 -11.31
C ASP A 230 -22.33 -0.96 -11.30
N ILE A 231 -22.67 0.26 -11.71
CA ILE A 231 -21.74 1.40 -11.68
C ILE A 231 -21.35 1.72 -10.24
N ALA A 232 -22.32 1.80 -9.32
CA ALA A 232 -22.03 2.12 -7.93
C ALA A 232 -21.10 1.10 -7.29
N LYS A 233 -21.38 -0.19 -7.48
CA LYS A 233 -20.54 -1.28 -6.98
C LYS A 233 -19.14 -1.22 -7.56
N THR A 234 -19.02 -1.11 -8.89
CA THR A 234 -17.71 -1.11 -9.57
C THR A 234 -16.84 0.06 -9.13
N PHE A 235 -17.42 1.26 -9.04
CA PHE A 235 -16.68 2.46 -8.64
C PHE A 235 -16.31 2.42 -7.15
N GLU A 236 -17.21 1.94 -6.29
CA GLU A 236 -16.93 1.78 -4.85
C GLU A 236 -15.79 0.77 -4.63
N GLU A 237 -15.86 -0.41 -5.24
CA GLU A 237 -14.81 -1.43 -5.16
C GLU A 237 -13.46 -0.91 -5.69
N THR A 238 -13.49 -0.16 -6.80
CA THR A 238 -12.29 0.48 -7.35
C THR A 238 -11.69 1.50 -6.37
N LYS A 239 -12.53 2.36 -5.76
CA LYS A 239 -12.10 3.35 -4.79
C LYS A 239 -11.52 2.68 -3.54
N VAL A 240 -12.18 1.63 -3.05
CA VAL A 240 -11.70 0.80 -1.93
C VAL A 240 -10.31 0.24 -2.22
N LEU A 241 -10.11 -0.37 -3.40
CA LEU A 241 -8.82 -0.94 -3.79
C LEU A 241 -7.73 0.14 -3.90
N LEU A 242 -8.04 1.29 -4.50
CA LEU A 242 -7.11 2.42 -4.60
C LEU A 242 -6.67 2.91 -3.21
N GLU A 243 -7.62 3.16 -2.31
CA GLU A 243 -7.30 3.63 -0.96
C GLU A 243 -6.56 2.57 -0.14
N ALA A 244 -6.87 1.28 -0.32
CA ALA A 244 -6.16 0.19 0.35
C ALA A 244 -4.68 0.09 -0.09
N LEU A 245 -4.40 0.19 -1.39
CA LEU A 245 -3.04 0.18 -1.93
C LEU A 245 -2.23 1.38 -1.40
N LEU A 246 -2.81 2.57 -1.42
CA LEU A 246 -2.16 3.79 -0.95
C LEU A 246 -1.93 3.77 0.57
N LEU A 247 -2.94 3.33 1.34
CA LEU A 247 -2.80 3.14 2.79
C LEU A 247 -1.70 2.13 3.13
N GLY A 248 -1.61 1.03 2.39
CA GLY A 248 -0.54 0.06 2.54
C GLY A 248 0.85 0.67 2.30
N ALA A 249 0.99 1.51 1.28
CA ALA A 249 2.22 2.23 1.00
C ALA A 249 2.59 3.23 2.12
N ASP A 250 1.61 3.95 2.65
CA ASP A 250 1.79 4.93 3.74
C ASP A 250 2.18 4.25 5.06
N ILE A 251 1.59 3.08 5.36
CA ILE A 251 1.95 2.27 6.54
C ILE A 251 3.39 1.79 6.43
N LEU A 252 3.83 1.31 5.26
CA LEU A 252 5.22 0.89 5.04
C LEU A 252 6.20 2.05 5.22
N ASN A 253 5.87 3.24 4.68
CA ASN A 253 6.67 4.45 4.86
C ASN A 253 6.81 4.83 6.34
N THR A 254 5.69 4.84 7.06
CA THR A 254 5.66 5.17 8.49
C THR A 254 6.46 4.15 9.30
N THR A 255 6.32 2.86 8.98
CA THR A 255 7.04 1.78 9.66
C THR A 255 8.55 1.87 9.41
N ASP A 256 8.95 2.13 8.17
CA ASP A 256 10.35 2.34 7.80
C ASP A 256 10.96 3.53 8.57
N GLN A 257 10.26 4.67 8.61
CA GLN A 257 10.70 5.84 9.37
C GLN A 257 10.79 5.55 10.88
N LEU A 258 9.86 4.79 11.46
CA LEU A 258 9.92 4.40 12.87
C LEU A 258 11.13 3.50 13.16
N MET A 259 11.44 2.56 12.26
CA MET A 259 12.61 1.68 12.39
C MET A 259 13.94 2.43 12.28
N VAL A 260 13.98 3.53 11.52
CA VAL A 260 15.17 4.39 11.37
C VAL A 260 15.29 5.43 12.49
N SER A 261 14.18 6.01 12.96
CA SER A 261 14.15 7.13 13.93
C SER A 261 14.15 6.70 15.38
N THR A 262 13.58 5.54 15.73
CA THR A 262 13.67 5.06 17.11
C THR A 262 15.06 4.47 17.36
N SER A 263 15.81 5.14 18.22
CA SER A 263 16.97 4.56 18.89
C SER A 263 16.51 3.37 19.74
N SER A 264 16.52 2.17 19.14
CA SER A 264 17.12 0.97 19.74
C SER A 264 16.86 0.71 21.23
N SER A 265 15.59 0.64 21.67
CA SER A 265 15.27 0.13 23.02
C SER A 265 14.44 -1.15 23.00
N GLY A 266 13.73 -1.43 21.89
CA GLY A 266 12.93 -2.64 21.71
C GLY A 266 13.54 -3.70 20.78
N LEU A 267 14.65 -3.40 20.08
CA LEU A 267 15.25 -4.29 19.07
C LEU A 267 16.67 -4.74 19.41
N ASP A 268 17.25 -4.32 20.54
CA ASP A 268 18.63 -4.68 20.91
C ASP A 268 18.79 -6.20 21.05
N ASN A 269 17.82 -6.88 21.65
CA ASN A 269 17.79 -8.34 21.73
C ASN A 269 17.78 -9.01 20.34
N CYS A 270 17.17 -8.36 19.33
CA CYS A 270 17.17 -8.85 17.95
C CYS A 270 18.56 -8.68 17.32
N TYR A 271 19.21 -7.53 17.53
CA TYR A 271 20.57 -7.29 17.04
C TYR A 271 21.60 -8.21 17.70
N GLU A 272 21.45 -8.48 19.01
CA GLU A 272 22.26 -9.49 19.70
C GLU A 272 22.05 -10.88 19.12
N ALA A 273 20.80 -11.31 18.90
CA ALA A 273 20.48 -12.60 18.32
C ALA A 273 21.03 -12.74 16.89
N LEU A 274 20.92 -11.68 16.07
CA LEU A 274 21.50 -11.64 14.74
C LEU A 274 23.04 -11.70 14.77
N LEU A 275 23.68 -11.05 15.75
CA LEU A 275 25.13 -11.17 15.95
C LEU A 275 25.52 -12.59 16.32
N ARG A 276 24.78 -13.22 17.24
CA ARG A 276 24.92 -14.65 17.61
C ARG A 276 24.81 -15.56 16.41
N LEU A 277 23.83 -15.32 15.55
CA LEU A 277 23.59 -16.14 14.36
C LEU A 277 24.70 -15.97 13.31
N HIS A 278 25.06 -14.74 12.95
CA HIS A 278 25.87 -14.48 11.76
C HIS A 278 27.39 -14.45 12.03
N TYR A 279 27.81 -13.94 13.19
CA TYR A 279 29.22 -13.62 13.43
C TYR A 279 29.85 -14.37 14.61
N CYS A 280 29.08 -14.79 15.61
CA CYS A 280 29.66 -15.55 16.72
C CYS A 280 30.29 -16.90 16.31
N PRO A 281 29.79 -17.66 15.31
CA PRO A 281 30.51 -18.81 14.78
C PRO A 281 31.88 -18.43 14.19
N ARG A 282 32.00 -17.24 13.60
CA ARG A 282 33.26 -16.72 13.05
C ARG A 282 34.23 -16.33 14.16
N CYS A 283 33.70 -15.76 15.24
CA CYS A 283 34.48 -15.52 16.46
C CYS A 283 34.92 -16.84 17.10
N GLN A 284 34.19 -17.94 16.92
CA GLN A 284 34.57 -19.30 17.32
C GLN A 284 35.45 -20.02 16.28
N GLY A 285 35.97 -19.31 15.27
CA GLY A 285 36.89 -19.86 14.27
C GLY A 285 36.24 -20.75 13.19
N LEU A 286 34.91 -20.75 13.08
CA LEU A 286 34.18 -21.54 12.08
C LEU A 286 34.02 -20.74 10.76
N PRO A 287 34.56 -21.23 9.63
CA PRO A 287 34.52 -20.53 8.34
C PRO A 287 33.25 -20.81 7.52
N VAL A 288 32.26 -21.53 8.04
CA VAL A 288 31.02 -21.86 7.31
C VAL A 288 29.86 -20.98 7.76
N SER A 289 29.04 -20.51 6.81
CA SER A 289 27.74 -19.87 7.03
C SER A 289 26.64 -20.94 7.13
N ILE A 290 25.70 -20.76 8.04
CA ILE A 290 24.31 -21.17 7.77
C ILE A 290 23.76 -20.21 6.71
#